data_AF-A0A2H0AZL3-F1
#
_entry.id   AF-A0A2H0AZL3-F1
#
_cell.length_a   1.000
_cell.length_b   1.000
_cell.length_c   1.000
_cell.angle_alpha   90.00
_cell.angle_beta   90.00
_cell.angle_gamma   90.00
#
_symmetry.space_group_name_H-M   'P 1'
#
loop_
_entity.id
_entity.type
_entity.pdbx_description
1 polymer ?
#
loop_
_entity_poly.entity_id
_entity_poly.type
_entity_poly.pdbx_seq_one_letter_code
_entity_poly.pdbx_strand_id
1 'polypeptide(L)'
;MLVKFLLTISVVFGSLVSFFDGLWFAEAELPFNGLAVKEQMAESQKLPRAAESPSLFDLTAWQVQRAAILAIAENNPNFLPIRDWEINDPEVEAKSAIIFNSNKDKILYQKNPEQVLPIASLTKLMTAMLVFENLGTDEIISISQKAIDGYGEQSGLRQNEKITAGNLLNILLIESSNDAAVALAE
;
A
#
# COMPACT_ATOMS: atom_id res chain seq x y z
N MET A 1 -38.22 -6.89 0.59
CA MET A 1 -37.18 -6.68 1.62
C MET A 1 -35.85 -7.12 1.01
N LEU A 2 -35.19 -6.22 0.28
CA LEU A 2 -33.92 -6.47 -0.43
C LEU A 2 -32.89 -5.50 0.16
N VAL A 3 -31.90 -6.02 0.87
CA VAL A 3 -30.81 -5.20 1.42
C VAL A 3 -29.72 -5.12 0.36
N LYS A 4 -29.60 -3.94 -0.28
CA LYS A 4 -28.45 -3.58 -1.12
C LYS A 4 -27.26 -3.31 -0.20
N PHE A 5 -26.23 -4.16 -0.25
CA PHE A 5 -24.91 -3.84 0.29
C PHE A 5 -24.16 -3.00 -0.74
N LEU A 6 -24.07 -1.69 -0.50
CA LEU A 6 -23.13 -0.80 -1.16
C LEU A 6 -21.91 -0.71 -0.25
N LEU A 7 -20.79 -1.32 -0.66
CA LEU A 7 -19.50 -1.18 -0.02
C LEU A 7 -18.76 -0.03 -0.70
N THR A 8 -18.84 1.15 -0.10
CA THR A 8 -18.07 2.33 -0.54
C THR A 8 -16.62 2.15 -0.07
N ILE A 9 -15.72 1.83 -0.99
CA ILE A 9 -14.27 1.86 -0.73
C ILE A 9 -13.79 3.29 -1.00
N SER A 10 -13.54 4.07 0.05
CA SER A 10 -12.82 5.33 -0.07
C SER A 10 -11.32 5.06 -0.16
N VAL A 11 -10.78 5.03 -1.38
CA VAL A 11 -9.34 5.09 -1.64
C VAL A 11 -8.91 6.56 -1.56
N VAL A 12 -8.11 6.91 -0.56
CA VAL A 12 -7.48 8.24 -0.48
C VAL A 12 -6.23 8.22 -1.37
N PHE A 13 -6.30 8.91 -2.51
CA PHE A 13 -5.17 9.17 -3.40
C PHE A 13 -4.24 10.23 -2.80
N GLY A 14 -2.94 9.92 -2.72
CA GLY A 14 -1.88 10.85 -2.31
C GLY A 14 -0.62 10.64 -3.14
N SER A 15 -0.62 11.24 -4.33
CA SER A 15 0.51 11.59 -5.23
C SER A 15 1.63 10.56 -5.50
N LEU A 16 1.56 9.93 -6.67
CA LEU A 16 2.71 9.49 -7.47
C LEU A 16 2.74 10.36 -8.73
N VAL A 17 3.55 11.41 -8.73
CA VAL A 17 4.04 12.07 -9.95
C VAL A 17 5.48 12.50 -9.67
N SER A 18 6.44 11.85 -10.33
CA SER A 18 7.67 12.42 -10.93
C SER A 18 8.75 11.34 -10.99
N PHE A 19 8.86 10.74 -12.18
CA PHE A 19 9.93 9.86 -12.64
C PHE A 19 10.70 10.66 -13.72
N PHE A 20 12.04 10.56 -13.72
CA PHE A 20 13.06 11.21 -14.58
C PHE A 20 13.70 12.53 -14.12
N ASP A 21 14.91 12.40 -13.57
CA ASP A 21 16.19 12.98 -14.04
C ASP A 21 17.23 12.66 -12.95
N GLY A 22 18.29 11.90 -13.14
CA GLY A 22 19.33 12.08 -14.13
C GLY A 22 20.66 12.08 -13.37
N LEU A 23 21.37 10.95 -13.44
CA LEU A 23 22.73 10.73 -12.94
C LEU A 23 23.67 11.86 -13.42
N TRP A 24 24.43 12.50 -12.52
CA TRP A 24 25.79 12.99 -12.79
C TRP A 24 26.58 13.14 -11.47
N PHE A 25 27.77 12.54 -11.45
CA PHE A 25 28.81 12.66 -10.42
C PHE A 25 29.57 13.98 -10.55
N ALA A 26 29.97 14.59 -9.43
CA ALA A 26 31.25 15.31 -9.28
C ALA A 26 31.59 15.57 -7.79
N GLU A 27 32.85 15.29 -7.44
CA GLU A 27 33.52 15.43 -6.13
C GLU A 27 33.79 16.88 -5.70
N ALA A 28 33.92 17.14 -4.39
CA ALA A 28 35.06 17.88 -3.78
C ALA A 28 34.96 18.01 -2.23
N GLU A 29 35.88 17.31 -1.56
CA GLU A 29 36.74 17.63 -0.39
C GLU A 29 36.27 18.39 0.88
N LEU A 30 36.82 17.90 2.01
CA LEU A 30 36.60 18.19 3.45
C LEU A 30 37.25 19.53 3.93
N PRO A 31 37.03 20.05 5.18
CA PRO A 31 37.67 19.48 6.38
C PRO A 31 36.85 19.53 7.69
N PHE A 32 37.11 18.56 8.55
CA PHE A 32 36.77 18.62 9.98
C PHE A 32 37.55 19.74 10.67
N ASN A 33 36.89 20.55 11.50
CA ASN A 33 37.56 21.33 12.54
C ASN A 33 36.82 21.18 13.87
N GLY A 34 37.53 20.62 14.85
CA GLY A 34 36.99 20.25 16.14
C GLY A 34 36.83 21.47 17.05
N LEU A 35 35.62 22.02 17.12
CA LEU A 35 35.20 23.00 18.12
C LEU A 35 33.66 22.96 18.26
N ALA A 36 33.07 21.87 18.77
CA ALA A 36 31.63 21.87 19.13
C ALA A 36 31.22 20.88 20.23
N VAL A 37 32.18 20.23 20.93
CA VAL A 37 31.86 19.25 21.99
C VAL A 37 31.62 19.92 23.37
N LYS A 38 31.65 21.25 23.46
CA LYS A 38 31.38 21.98 24.72
C LYS A 38 30.10 22.81 24.76
N GLU A 39 29.36 22.90 23.65
CA GLU A 39 28.05 23.60 23.62
C GLU A 39 26.87 22.69 23.94
N GLN A 40 27.00 21.37 23.74
CA GLN A 40 25.91 20.40 23.95
C GLN A 40 25.52 20.11 25.42
N MET A 41 26.15 20.76 26.41
CA MET A 41 25.84 20.58 27.84
C MET A 41 25.07 21.76 28.46
N ALA A 42 24.88 22.87 27.74
CA ALA A 42 24.19 24.06 28.26
C ALA A 42 22.75 24.24 27.71
N GLU A 43 22.36 23.48 26.69
CA GLU A 43 21.08 23.65 26.00
C GLU A 43 19.98 22.68 26.48
N SER A 44 20.33 21.69 27.29
CA SER A 44 19.38 20.72 27.87
C SER A 44 18.50 21.28 29.00
N GLN A 45 18.61 22.59 29.31
CA GLN A 45 17.85 23.26 30.38
C GLN A 45 16.91 24.39 29.92
N LYS A 46 16.60 24.48 28.62
CA LYS A 46 15.49 25.32 28.14
C LYS A 46 14.45 24.49 27.39
N LEU A 47 13.71 23.65 28.12
CA LEU A 47 12.42 23.19 27.63
C LEU A 47 11.43 24.36 27.78
N PRO A 48 10.82 24.87 26.69
CA PRO A 48 9.82 25.92 26.81
C PRO A 48 8.63 25.40 27.62
N ARG A 49 8.20 26.24 28.56
CA ARG A 49 6.96 26.11 29.32
C ARG A 49 5.82 25.81 28.35
N ALA A 50 5.03 24.76 28.62
CA ALA A 50 3.88 24.35 27.83
C ALA A 50 3.06 25.57 27.37
N ALA A 51 3.23 25.94 26.11
CA ALA A 51 2.56 27.07 25.48
C ALA A 51 1.99 26.56 24.16
N GLU A 52 0.66 26.54 24.13
CA GLU A 52 -0.23 26.49 22.97
C GLU A 52 -0.27 25.17 22.18
N SER A 53 -1.42 24.50 22.27
CA SER A 53 -1.78 23.35 21.44
C SER A 53 -1.67 23.73 19.96
N PRO A 54 -0.95 22.94 19.12
CA PRO A 54 -0.80 23.26 17.71
C PRO A 54 -2.16 23.34 17.02
N SER A 55 -2.37 24.39 16.23
CA SER A 55 -3.57 24.53 15.40
C SER A 55 -3.63 23.42 14.35
N LEU A 56 -4.84 22.95 14.01
CA LEU A 56 -5.14 21.77 13.16
C LEU A 56 -4.59 21.82 11.71
N PHE A 57 -3.74 22.79 11.35
CA PHE A 57 -3.17 22.97 10.01
C PHE A 57 -1.65 23.14 9.96
N ASP A 58 -0.93 22.87 11.06
CA ASP A 58 0.54 22.88 11.02
C ASP A 58 1.08 21.53 10.50
N LEU A 59 1.04 21.37 9.16
CA LEU A 59 1.49 20.17 8.45
C LEU A 59 2.98 19.87 8.66
N THR A 60 3.76 20.82 9.17
CA THR A 60 5.21 20.71 9.34
C THR A 60 5.59 19.86 10.54
N ALA A 61 4.87 19.95 11.66
CA ALA A 61 5.16 19.19 12.87
C ALA A 61 5.01 17.68 12.64
N TRP A 62 3.94 17.28 11.95
CA TRP A 62 3.73 15.87 11.60
C TRP A 62 4.76 15.35 10.60
N GLN A 63 5.14 16.17 9.61
CA GLN A 63 6.18 15.80 8.64
C GLN A 63 7.55 15.66 9.29
N VAL A 64 7.92 16.56 10.20
CA VAL A 64 9.19 16.50 10.94
C VAL A 64 9.21 15.31 11.88
N GLN A 65 8.12 15.04 12.60
CA GLN A 65 8.02 13.89 13.50
C GLN A 65 8.06 12.58 12.71
N ARG A 66 7.37 12.51 11.56
CA ARG A 66 7.43 11.37 10.63
C ARG A 66 8.83 11.17 10.05
N ALA A 67 9.49 12.24 9.60
CA ALA A 67 10.84 12.17 9.05
C ALA A 67 11.86 11.72 10.11
N ALA A 68 11.73 12.20 11.35
CA ALA A 68 12.55 11.76 12.47
C ALA A 68 12.31 10.28 12.81
N ILE A 69 11.05 9.84 12.85
CA ILE A 69 10.68 8.43 13.06
C ILE A 69 11.26 7.54 11.94
N LEU A 70 11.17 7.98 10.68
CA LEU A 70 11.71 7.24 9.54
C LEU A 70 13.25 7.17 9.56
N ALA A 71 13.94 8.27 9.86
CA ALA A 71 15.41 8.32 9.94
C ALA A 71 15.96 7.46 11.09
N ILE A 72 15.23 7.38 12.21
CA ILE A 72 15.56 6.48 13.33
C ILE A 72 15.23 5.02 12.95
N ALA A 73 14.17 4.80 12.18
CA ALA A 73 13.78 3.47 11.71
C ALA A 73 14.76 2.84 10.71
N GLU A 74 15.31 3.64 9.81
CA GLU A 74 16.26 3.17 8.79
C GLU A 74 17.61 2.74 9.39
N ASN A 75 18.07 3.43 10.43
CA ASN A 75 19.41 3.20 11.00
C ASN A 75 19.44 2.21 12.17
N ASN A 76 18.29 1.68 12.58
CA ASN A 76 18.21 0.74 13.70
C ASN A 76 17.34 -0.47 13.31
N PRO A 77 17.94 -1.65 13.05
CA PRO A 77 17.19 -2.84 12.65
C PRO A 77 16.14 -3.25 13.70
N ASN A 78 16.34 -2.83 14.97
CA ASN A 78 15.43 -3.05 16.09
C ASN A 78 14.34 -1.98 16.26
N PHE A 79 14.26 -0.97 15.38
CA PHE A 79 13.11 -0.08 15.31
C PHE A 79 11.96 -0.80 14.60
N LEU A 80 11.38 -1.73 15.34
CA LEU A 80 10.04 -2.23 15.06
C LEU A 80 9.07 -1.27 15.74
N PRO A 81 7.87 -1.03 15.19
CA PRO A 81 6.80 -0.48 16.01
C PRO A 81 6.70 -1.33 17.28
N ILE A 82 6.90 -0.68 18.43
CA ILE A 82 6.73 -1.27 19.75
C ILE A 82 5.25 -1.14 20.09
N ARG A 83 4.62 -2.25 20.45
CA ARG A 83 3.21 -2.23 20.86
C ARG A 83 3.09 -1.43 22.16
N ASP A 84 2.29 -0.37 22.11
CA ASP A 84 1.83 0.33 23.30
C ASP A 84 0.68 -0.48 23.91
N TRP A 85 0.90 -0.98 25.12
CA TRP A 85 -0.08 -1.83 25.82
C TRP A 85 -1.15 -1.02 26.55
N GLU A 86 -1.00 0.31 26.64
CA GLU A 86 -2.04 1.20 27.18
C GLU A 86 -3.14 1.49 26.14
N ILE A 87 -2.83 1.26 24.86
CA ILE A 87 -3.77 1.41 23.75
C ILE A 87 -4.40 0.05 23.45
N ASN A 88 -5.73 -0.01 23.55
CA ASN A 88 -6.47 -1.20 23.16
C ASN A 88 -6.35 -1.48 21.66
N ASP A 89 -6.46 -2.76 21.29
CA ASP A 89 -6.48 -3.14 19.88
C ASP A 89 -7.65 -2.46 19.15
N PRO A 90 -7.49 -2.13 17.85
CA PRO A 90 -8.55 -1.51 17.07
C PRO A 90 -9.76 -2.45 16.99
N GLU A 91 -10.95 -1.89 17.25
CA GLU A 91 -12.20 -2.60 17.02
C GLU A 91 -12.50 -2.63 15.52
N VAL A 92 -12.45 -3.82 14.93
CA VAL A 92 -12.80 -4.05 13.53
C VAL A 92 -14.03 -4.94 13.44
N GLU A 93 -15.00 -4.55 12.62
CA GLU A 93 -16.23 -5.33 12.40
C GLU A 93 -15.99 -6.60 11.58
N ALA A 94 -14.89 -6.66 10.82
CA ALA A 94 -14.53 -7.79 9.98
C ALA A 94 -14.45 -9.10 10.78
N LYS A 95 -14.91 -10.21 10.19
CA LYS A 95 -14.86 -11.55 10.82
C LYS A 95 -13.42 -12.04 11.02
N SER A 96 -12.55 -11.71 10.05
CA SER A 96 -11.11 -11.98 10.07
C SER A 96 -10.37 -10.77 9.51
N ALA A 97 -9.18 -10.49 10.04
CA ALA A 97 -8.33 -9.40 9.61
C ALA A 97 -6.86 -9.71 9.93
N ILE A 98 -5.94 -9.23 9.10
CA ILE A 98 -4.50 -9.31 9.34
C ILE A 98 -3.82 -8.06 8.80
N ILE A 99 -2.85 -7.54 9.56
CA ILE A 99 -1.96 -6.46 9.14
C ILE A 99 -0.54 -6.97 9.33
N PHE A 100 0.25 -6.92 8.27
CA PHE A 100 1.64 -7.36 8.27
C PHE A 100 2.56 -6.26 7.74
N ASN A 101 3.80 -6.26 8.22
CA ASN A 101 4.87 -5.45 7.67
C ASN A 101 5.57 -6.25 6.57
N SER A 102 5.41 -5.81 5.32
CA SER A 102 5.97 -6.47 4.13
C SER A 102 7.50 -6.58 4.12
N ASN A 103 8.20 -5.73 4.86
CA ASN A 103 9.66 -5.66 4.83
C ASN A 103 10.33 -6.50 5.93
N LYS A 104 9.57 -6.91 6.95
CA LYS A 104 10.12 -7.52 8.18
C LYS A 104 9.37 -8.78 8.60
N ASP A 105 8.51 -9.32 7.74
CA ASP A 105 7.68 -10.53 7.98
C ASP A 105 7.01 -10.55 9.35
N LYS A 106 6.61 -9.37 9.84
CA LYS A 106 6.06 -9.19 11.18
C LYS A 106 4.57 -8.90 11.10
N ILE A 107 3.77 -9.72 11.79
CA ILE A 107 2.36 -9.43 12.01
C ILE A 107 2.24 -8.31 13.04
N LEU A 108 1.52 -7.26 12.68
CA LEU A 108 1.24 -6.10 13.53
C LEU A 108 -0.10 -6.23 14.26
N TYR A 109 -1.07 -6.84 13.59
CA TYR A 109 -2.41 -7.10 14.12
C TYR A 109 -3.00 -8.33 13.43
N GLN A 110 -3.77 -9.11 14.17
CA GLN A 110 -4.53 -10.23 13.61
C GLN A 110 -5.82 -10.49 14.39
N LYS A 111 -6.87 -10.90 13.67
CA LYS A 111 -8.14 -11.35 14.20
C LYS A 111 -8.56 -12.57 13.39
N ASN A 112 -8.69 -13.73 14.03
CA ASN A 112 -9.05 -15.00 13.39
C ASN A 112 -8.29 -15.27 12.05
N PRO A 113 -6.95 -15.18 12.02
CA PRO A 113 -6.19 -15.19 10.75
C PRO A 113 -6.28 -16.52 9.99
N GLU A 114 -6.54 -17.63 10.67
CA GLU A 114 -6.64 -18.96 10.08
C GLU A 114 -8.08 -19.37 9.73
N GLN A 115 -9.05 -18.49 9.96
CA GLN A 115 -10.45 -18.80 9.70
C GLN A 115 -10.73 -18.86 8.19
N VAL A 116 -11.18 -20.02 7.71
CA VAL A 116 -11.59 -20.20 6.31
C VAL A 116 -12.89 -19.46 6.04
N LEU A 117 -12.84 -18.49 5.13
CA LEU A 117 -13.97 -17.65 4.72
C LEU A 117 -14.02 -17.51 3.19
N PRO A 118 -15.21 -17.31 2.60
CA PRO A 118 -15.30 -16.89 1.21
C PRO A 118 -14.60 -15.52 1.03
N ILE A 119 -13.62 -15.47 0.13
CA ILE A 119 -12.80 -14.26 -0.11
C ILE A 119 -13.29 -13.42 -1.30
N ALA A 120 -14.34 -13.88 -2.00
CA ALA A 120 -14.92 -13.22 -3.18
C ALA A 120 -13.84 -12.80 -4.19
N SER A 121 -13.90 -11.56 -4.70
CA SER A 121 -13.00 -11.06 -5.74
C SER A 121 -11.53 -10.95 -5.33
N LEU A 122 -11.16 -11.11 -4.05
CA LEU A 122 -9.74 -11.24 -3.68
C LEU A 122 -9.08 -12.44 -4.38
N THR A 123 -9.86 -13.45 -4.78
CA THR A 123 -9.41 -14.57 -5.64
C THR A 123 -8.69 -14.09 -6.89
N LYS A 124 -9.08 -12.93 -7.45
CA LYS A 124 -8.50 -12.39 -8.70
C LYS A 124 -7.03 -11.99 -8.55
N LEU A 125 -6.54 -11.76 -7.33
CA LEU A 125 -5.11 -11.51 -7.09
C LEU A 125 -4.27 -12.74 -7.45
N MET A 126 -4.78 -13.95 -7.19
CA MET A 126 -4.10 -15.19 -7.61
C MET A 126 -4.07 -15.33 -9.13
N THR A 127 -5.19 -15.04 -9.81
CA THR A 127 -5.26 -15.02 -11.28
C THR A 127 -4.24 -14.04 -11.85
N ALA A 128 -4.20 -12.81 -11.33
CA ALA A 128 -3.25 -11.81 -11.79
C ALA A 128 -1.78 -12.26 -11.63
N MET A 129 -1.45 -12.83 -10.47
CA MET A 129 -0.10 -13.35 -10.20
C MET A 129 0.30 -14.42 -11.21
N LEU A 130 -0.57 -15.40 -11.49
CA LEU A 130 -0.30 -16.47 -12.44
C LEU A 130 -0.11 -15.95 -13.88
N VAL A 131 -0.91 -14.97 -14.30
CA VAL A 131 -0.77 -14.35 -15.63
C VAL A 131 0.56 -13.62 -15.74
N PHE A 132 0.95 -12.84 -14.72
CA PHE A 132 2.23 -12.16 -14.69
C PHE A 132 3.42 -13.12 -14.76
N GLU A 133 3.34 -14.26 -14.09
CA GLU A 133 4.41 -15.26 -14.08
C GLU A 133 4.53 -16.05 -15.39
N ASN A 134 3.41 -16.31 -16.07
CA ASN A 134 3.37 -17.31 -17.16
C ASN A 134 3.10 -16.75 -18.55
N LEU A 135 2.38 -15.62 -18.68
CA LEU A 135 1.91 -15.12 -19.98
C LEU A 135 2.64 -13.85 -20.45
N GLY A 136 3.05 -13.00 -19.51
CA GLY A 136 3.54 -11.65 -19.82
C GLY A 136 2.40 -10.69 -20.19
N THR A 137 2.72 -9.40 -20.31
CA THR A 137 1.69 -8.34 -20.48
C THR A 137 1.30 -8.06 -21.93
N ASP A 138 2.15 -8.44 -22.88
CA ASP A 138 2.00 -8.05 -24.29
C ASP A 138 1.25 -9.09 -25.14
N GLU A 139 0.97 -10.26 -24.56
CA GLU A 139 0.22 -11.33 -25.22
C GLU A 139 -1.17 -10.83 -25.63
N ILE A 140 -1.55 -11.08 -26.88
CA ILE A 140 -2.86 -10.67 -27.41
C ILE A 140 -3.84 -11.82 -27.22
N ILE A 141 -4.80 -11.61 -26.30
CA ILE A 141 -5.88 -12.56 -26.02
C ILE A 141 -7.09 -12.18 -26.87
N SER A 142 -7.70 -13.20 -27.51
CA SER A 142 -8.98 -13.04 -28.20
C SER A 142 -10.11 -13.45 -27.27
N ILE A 143 -11.06 -12.56 -27.01
CA ILE A 143 -12.15 -12.81 -26.07
C ILE A 143 -13.10 -13.88 -26.62
N SER A 144 -13.24 -14.98 -25.88
CA SER A 144 -14.14 -16.07 -26.22
C SER A 144 -15.59 -15.75 -25.83
N GLN A 145 -16.55 -16.50 -26.38
CA GLN A 145 -17.94 -16.42 -25.93
C GLN A 145 -18.08 -16.83 -24.45
N LYS A 146 -17.31 -17.84 -24.03
CA LYS A 146 -17.33 -18.35 -22.66
C LYS A 146 -16.88 -17.29 -21.65
N ALA A 147 -15.93 -16.42 -22.01
CA ALA A 147 -15.51 -15.32 -21.15
C ALA A 147 -16.66 -14.36 -20.82
N ILE A 148 -17.55 -14.09 -21.79
CA ILE A 148 -18.62 -13.10 -21.64
C ILE A 148 -19.98 -13.72 -21.24
N ASP A 149 -20.12 -15.04 -21.27
CA ASP A 149 -21.32 -15.77 -20.83
C ASP A 149 -21.47 -15.88 -19.31
N GLY A 150 -20.48 -15.39 -18.55
CA GLY A 150 -20.47 -15.42 -17.09
C GLY A 150 -21.56 -14.56 -16.44
N TYR A 151 -21.69 -14.69 -15.12
CA TYR A 151 -22.56 -13.87 -14.29
C TYR A 151 -21.72 -12.97 -13.36
N GLY A 152 -22.32 -11.89 -12.86
CA GLY A 152 -21.70 -10.97 -11.89
C GLY A 152 -21.13 -9.72 -12.55
N GLU A 153 -20.05 -9.18 -11.96
CA GLU A 153 -19.40 -7.96 -12.45
C GLU A 153 -18.71 -8.23 -13.79
N GLN A 154 -19.16 -7.55 -14.84
CA GLN A 154 -18.62 -7.67 -16.20
C GLN A 154 -18.26 -6.28 -16.73
N SER A 155 -17.19 -6.19 -17.49
CA SER A 155 -16.68 -4.92 -18.06
C SER A 155 -17.17 -4.68 -19.49
N GLY A 156 -17.99 -5.59 -20.04
CA GLY A 156 -18.60 -5.43 -21.34
C GLY A 156 -17.64 -5.74 -22.51
N LEU A 157 -16.68 -6.64 -22.28
CA LEU A 157 -15.83 -7.19 -23.33
C LEU A 157 -16.68 -7.84 -24.43
N ARG A 158 -16.19 -7.81 -25.67
CA ARG A 158 -16.94 -8.34 -26.82
C ARG A 158 -16.29 -9.58 -27.38
N GLN A 159 -17.11 -10.53 -27.83
CA GLN A 159 -16.62 -11.73 -28.51
C GLN A 159 -15.72 -11.36 -29.70
N ASN A 160 -14.58 -12.05 -29.81
CA ASN A 160 -13.52 -11.83 -30.81
C ASN A 160 -12.76 -10.51 -30.69
N GLU A 161 -13.02 -9.71 -29.65
CA GLU A 161 -12.17 -8.57 -29.33
C GLU A 161 -10.75 -9.05 -29.03
N LYS A 162 -9.75 -8.29 -29.48
CA LYS A 162 -8.34 -8.60 -29.27
C LYS A 162 -7.76 -7.56 -28.33
N ILE A 163 -7.26 -8.01 -27.20
CA ILE A 163 -6.79 -7.15 -26.12
C ILE A 163 -5.52 -7.75 -25.51
N THR A 164 -4.61 -6.90 -25.06
CA THR A 164 -3.38 -7.36 -24.42
C THR A 164 -3.68 -7.92 -23.02
N ALA A 165 -2.91 -8.90 -22.58
CA ALA A 165 -2.99 -9.45 -21.23
C ALA A 165 -2.83 -8.36 -20.15
N GLY A 166 -1.95 -7.38 -20.38
CA GLY A 166 -1.79 -6.22 -19.48
C GLY A 166 -3.06 -5.36 -19.36
N ASN A 167 -3.78 -5.12 -20.46
CA ASN A 167 -5.05 -4.40 -20.40
C ASN A 167 -6.14 -5.23 -19.73
N LEU A 168 -6.17 -6.55 -19.96
CA LEU A 168 -7.08 -7.44 -19.25
C LEU A 168 -6.78 -7.50 -17.74
N LEU A 169 -5.50 -7.47 -17.35
CA LEU A 169 -5.11 -7.37 -15.94
C LEU A 169 -5.59 -6.06 -15.30
N ASN A 170 -5.54 -4.94 -16.03
CA ASN A 170 -6.09 -3.68 -15.55
C ASN A 170 -7.61 -3.78 -15.35
N ILE A 171 -8.33 -4.33 -16.32
CA ILE A 171 -9.79 -4.53 -16.23
C ILE A 171 -10.13 -5.47 -15.06
N LEU A 172 -9.38 -6.57 -14.91
CA LEU A 172 -9.51 -7.53 -13.83
C LEU A 172 -9.36 -6.88 -12.44
N LEU A 173 -8.35 -6.02 -12.25
CA LEU A 173 -7.99 -5.51 -10.93
C LEU A 173 -8.68 -4.19 -10.58
N ILE A 174 -8.98 -3.33 -11.56
CA ILE A 174 -9.64 -2.04 -11.35
C ILE A 174 -11.15 -2.23 -11.26
N GLU A 175 -11.74 -2.94 -12.21
CA GLU A 175 -13.19 -3.15 -12.25
C GLU A 175 -13.61 -4.44 -11.53
N SER A 176 -12.65 -5.23 -11.04
CA SER A 176 -12.95 -6.54 -10.46
C SER A 176 -13.71 -7.43 -11.45
N SER A 177 -13.39 -7.35 -12.75
CA SER A 177 -14.20 -7.98 -13.79
C SER A 177 -14.08 -9.50 -13.86
N ASN A 178 -15.23 -10.18 -13.95
CA ASN A 178 -15.30 -11.63 -14.13
C ASN A 178 -15.01 -12.05 -15.58
N ASP A 179 -15.41 -11.26 -16.58
CA ASP A 179 -15.16 -11.62 -17.99
C ASP A 179 -13.66 -11.62 -18.31
N ALA A 180 -12.92 -10.62 -17.81
CA ALA A 180 -11.46 -10.56 -17.90
C ALA A 180 -10.79 -11.72 -17.15
N ALA A 181 -11.32 -12.12 -15.98
CA ALA A 181 -10.80 -13.25 -15.22
C ALA A 181 -10.90 -14.57 -16.01
N VAL A 182 -12.03 -14.79 -16.69
CA VAL A 182 -12.21 -15.98 -17.51
C VAL A 182 -11.35 -15.92 -18.75
N ALA A 183 -11.27 -14.77 -19.44
CA ALA A 183 -10.44 -14.60 -20.63
C ALA A 183 -8.94 -14.84 -20.35
N LEU A 184 -8.44 -14.41 -19.19
CA LEU A 184 -7.05 -14.62 -18.77
C LEU A 184 -6.75 -16.07 -18.34
N ALA A 185 -7.79 -16.86 -18.04
CA ALA A 185 -7.63 -18.22 -17.53
C ALA A 185 -7.74 -19.31 -18.62
N GLU A 186 -8.17 -18.93 -19.83
CA GLU A 186 -8.26 -19.81 -21.00
C GLU A 186 -6.92 -19.93 -21.74
#